data_AF-A0A957C4D5-F1
#
_entry.id   AF-A0A957C4D5-F1
#
_cell.length_a   1.000
_cell.length_b   1.000
_cell.length_c   1.000
_cell.angle_alpha   90.00
_cell.angle_beta   90.00
_cell.angle_gamma   90.00
#
_symmetry.space_group_name_H-M   'P 1'
#
loop_
_entity.id
_entity.type
_entity.pdbx_description
1 polymer ?
#
loop_
_entity_poly.entity_id
_entity_poly.type
_entity_poly.pdbx_seq_one_letter_code
_entity_poly.pdbx_strand_id
1 'polypeptide(L)'
;LNIQGLIEALEAENAGIRKRAAAALRTLGATQALPALRDAYEKETDPEAQMTLASALEALKQKTGILVAPPEVADDEPSVTKCIAQLQSDNVETVIQAARELGDLGDKIAVEPLVLLFNDHKQSIHVRFAVAEALLKLESAPIEVALLANLRHSDWHIRRNGAAILGQLKAEWAIQPLARALKDENHVVRRTARAALKHIGTPESRKALAQADNITQRPPMRPDGQQGTENARPVAPRTGMLQRLQPAPGEQPAETDTPSQSSKLSTRHLNPTRPLDPEVLKQLEEMYSDHSETLDNSKNEEEE
;
A
#
# COMPACT_ATOMS: atom_id res chain seq x y z
N LEU A 1 -42.72 17.60 -9.28
CA LEU A 1 -42.79 16.54 -10.31
C LEU A 1 -43.55 15.36 -9.74
N ASN A 2 -44.57 14.85 -10.43
CA ASN A 2 -45.35 13.71 -9.96
C ASN A 2 -44.63 12.40 -10.33
N ILE A 3 -44.23 11.62 -9.31
CA ILE A 3 -43.52 10.34 -9.51
C ILE A 3 -44.38 9.36 -10.29
N GLN A 4 -45.70 9.36 -10.07
CA GLN A 4 -46.62 8.47 -10.78
C GLN A 4 -46.68 8.79 -12.28
N GLY A 5 -46.75 10.08 -12.63
CA GLY A 5 -46.71 10.49 -14.04
C GLY A 5 -45.37 10.19 -14.73
N LEU A 6 -44.27 10.12 -13.97
CA LEU A 6 -42.98 9.67 -14.50
C LEU A 6 -42.92 8.15 -14.69
N ILE A 7 -43.58 7.38 -13.83
CA ILE A 7 -43.73 5.93 -13.99
C ILE A 7 -44.54 5.62 -15.25
N GLU A 8 -45.67 6.30 -15.46
CA GLU A 8 -46.48 6.16 -16.69
C GLU A 8 -45.69 6.55 -17.95
N ALA A 9 -44.84 7.57 -17.85
CA ALA A 9 -43.97 8.00 -18.96
C ALA A 9 -42.89 6.97 -19.35
N LEU A 10 -42.63 5.94 -18.53
CA LEU A 10 -41.78 4.81 -18.90
C LEU A 10 -42.44 3.86 -19.91
N GLU A 11 -43.76 3.92 -20.07
CA GLU A 11 -44.50 3.11 -21.05
C GLU A 11 -44.77 3.87 -22.36
N ALA A 12 -44.33 5.13 -22.46
CA ALA A 12 -44.52 5.93 -23.66
C ALA A 12 -43.83 5.29 -24.87
N GLU A 13 -44.49 5.30 -26.04
CA GLU A 13 -43.93 4.72 -27.29
C GLU A 13 -42.58 5.34 -27.70
N ASN A 14 -42.38 6.62 -27.37
CA ASN A 14 -41.17 7.36 -27.71
C ASN A 14 -40.02 7.11 -26.71
N ALA A 15 -38.93 6.52 -27.18
CA ALA A 15 -37.73 6.23 -26.38
C ALA A 15 -37.14 7.46 -25.68
N GLY A 16 -37.21 8.64 -26.30
CA GLY A 16 -36.74 9.89 -25.71
C GLY A 16 -37.58 10.37 -24.52
N ILE A 17 -38.85 9.95 -24.43
CA ILE A 17 -39.70 10.21 -23.25
C ILE A 17 -39.33 9.24 -22.13
N ARG A 18 -39.18 7.93 -22.43
CA ARG A 18 -38.75 6.92 -21.46
C ARG A 18 -37.39 7.25 -20.85
N LYS A 19 -36.43 7.68 -21.68
CA LYS A 19 -35.09 8.14 -21.26
C LYS A 19 -35.16 9.29 -20.25
N ARG A 20 -35.96 10.32 -20.55
CA ARG A 20 -36.12 11.49 -19.68
C ARG A 20 -36.85 11.14 -18.39
N ALA A 21 -37.85 10.27 -18.47
CA ALA A 21 -38.55 9.77 -17.30
C ALA A 21 -37.61 8.99 -16.36
N ALA A 22 -36.79 8.08 -16.90
CA ALA A 22 -35.79 7.32 -16.15
C ALA A 22 -34.75 8.22 -15.49
N ALA A 23 -34.22 9.21 -16.22
CA ALA A 23 -33.28 10.18 -15.66
C ALA A 23 -33.91 11.01 -14.52
N ALA A 24 -35.15 11.44 -14.69
CA ALA A 24 -35.88 12.18 -13.66
C ALA A 24 -36.13 11.32 -12.41
N LEU A 25 -36.58 10.08 -12.57
CA LEU A 25 -36.80 9.13 -11.46
C LEU A 25 -35.51 8.85 -10.70
N ARG A 26 -34.38 8.69 -11.41
CA ARG A 26 -33.04 8.59 -10.81
C ARG A 26 -32.70 9.81 -9.95
N THR A 27 -32.81 11.02 -10.51
CA THR A 27 -32.49 12.26 -9.78
C THR A 27 -33.38 12.48 -8.55
N LEU A 28 -34.65 12.09 -8.64
CA LEU A 28 -35.60 12.20 -7.54
C LEU A 28 -35.40 11.13 -6.46
N GLY A 29 -34.56 10.11 -6.71
CA GLY A 29 -34.39 9.00 -5.78
C GLY A 29 -35.68 8.18 -5.61
N ALA A 30 -36.51 8.10 -6.64
CA ALA A 30 -37.83 7.47 -6.58
C ALA A 30 -37.73 5.93 -6.58
N THR A 31 -37.32 5.36 -5.45
CA THR A 31 -37.11 3.91 -5.28
C THR A 31 -38.36 3.07 -5.54
N GLN A 32 -39.55 3.62 -5.30
CA GLN A 32 -40.84 3.00 -5.64
C GLN A 32 -41.04 2.74 -7.14
N ALA A 33 -40.26 3.39 -8.02
CA ALA A 33 -40.34 3.19 -9.47
C ALA A 33 -39.46 2.02 -9.98
N LEU A 34 -38.74 1.32 -9.11
CA LEU A 34 -37.86 0.21 -9.47
C LEU A 34 -38.55 -0.92 -10.27
N PRO A 35 -39.77 -1.37 -9.92
CA PRO A 35 -40.47 -2.39 -10.71
C PRO A 35 -40.77 -1.90 -12.14
N ALA A 36 -41.34 -0.70 -12.27
CA ALA A 36 -41.67 -0.12 -13.57
C ALA A 36 -40.42 0.14 -14.44
N LEU A 37 -39.31 0.56 -13.84
CA LEU A 37 -38.03 0.74 -14.55
C LEU A 37 -37.45 -0.59 -15.04
N ARG A 38 -37.66 -1.68 -14.31
CA ARG A 38 -37.22 -3.03 -14.73
C ARG A 38 -38.02 -3.50 -15.93
N ASP A 39 -39.35 -3.40 -15.86
CA ASP A 39 -40.24 -3.81 -16.94
C ASP A 39 -39.99 -2.98 -18.22
N ALA A 40 -39.71 -1.68 -18.06
CA ALA A 40 -39.35 -0.81 -19.17
C ALA A 40 -37.98 -1.17 -19.77
N TYR A 41 -36.98 -1.52 -18.95
CA TYR A 41 -35.66 -1.95 -19.42
C TYR A 41 -35.70 -3.25 -20.23
N GLU A 42 -36.52 -4.22 -19.81
CA GLU A 42 -36.67 -5.51 -20.50
C GLU A 42 -37.34 -5.37 -21.87
N LYS A 43 -38.25 -4.40 -22.02
CA LYS A 43 -38.95 -4.12 -23.29
C LYS A 43 -38.22 -3.10 -24.17
N GLU A 44 -37.12 -2.51 -23.67
CA GLU A 44 -36.43 -1.43 -24.36
C GLU A 44 -35.61 -1.98 -25.54
N THR A 45 -35.81 -1.36 -26.71
CA THR A 45 -35.12 -1.70 -27.95
C THR A 45 -34.13 -0.62 -28.38
N ASP A 46 -34.28 0.60 -27.86
CA ASP A 46 -33.36 1.70 -28.13
C ASP A 46 -32.14 1.66 -27.19
N PRO A 47 -30.90 1.58 -27.72
CA PRO A 47 -29.69 1.43 -26.91
C PRO A 47 -29.44 2.59 -25.93
N GLU A 48 -29.82 3.82 -26.31
CA GLU A 48 -29.56 5.01 -25.50
C GLU A 48 -30.55 5.12 -24.32
N ALA A 49 -31.82 4.81 -24.57
CA ALA A 49 -32.82 4.67 -23.52
C ALA A 49 -32.49 3.50 -22.58
N GLN A 50 -31.99 2.38 -23.12
CA GLN A 50 -31.61 1.20 -22.33
C GLN A 50 -30.47 1.52 -21.34
N MET A 51 -29.41 2.21 -21.79
CA MET A 51 -28.33 2.66 -20.89
C MET A 51 -28.84 3.58 -19.78
N THR A 52 -29.78 4.48 -20.10
CA THR A 52 -30.32 5.43 -19.12
C THR A 52 -31.21 4.73 -18.09
N LEU A 53 -32.02 3.76 -18.53
CA LEU A 53 -32.83 2.89 -17.66
C LEU A 53 -31.94 2.04 -16.74
N ALA A 54 -30.87 1.44 -17.27
CA ALA A 54 -29.88 0.71 -16.48
C ALA A 54 -29.25 1.58 -15.40
N SER A 55 -28.78 2.77 -15.76
CA SER A 55 -28.18 3.71 -14.80
C SER A 55 -29.18 4.18 -13.74
N ALA A 56 -30.44 4.39 -14.13
CA ALA A 56 -31.50 4.75 -13.18
C ALA A 56 -31.78 3.60 -12.18
N LEU A 57 -31.87 2.37 -12.68
CA LEU A 57 -32.04 1.17 -11.84
C LEU A 57 -30.89 1.00 -10.86
N GLU A 58 -29.64 1.13 -11.31
CA GLU A 58 -28.46 0.95 -10.48
C GLU A 58 -28.40 2.00 -9.36
N ALA A 59 -28.53 3.28 -9.71
CA ALA A 59 -28.49 4.36 -8.74
C ALA A 59 -29.63 4.29 -7.72
N LEU A 60 -30.83 3.85 -8.14
CA LEU A 60 -31.96 3.68 -7.22
C LEU A 60 -31.82 2.42 -6.35
N LYS A 61 -31.22 1.34 -6.87
CA LYS A 61 -30.90 0.12 -6.11
C LYS A 61 -29.86 0.38 -5.01
N GLN A 62 -28.80 1.12 -5.32
CA GLN A 62 -27.80 1.53 -4.33
C GLN A 62 -28.41 2.37 -3.21
N LYS A 63 -29.44 3.16 -3.53
CA LYS A 63 -30.16 4.00 -2.58
C LYS A 63 -31.17 3.24 -1.70
N THR A 64 -31.59 2.03 -2.10
CA THR A 64 -32.57 1.23 -1.34
C THR A 64 -32.00 0.39 -0.19
N GLY A 65 -30.68 0.19 -0.08
CA GLY A 65 -30.06 -0.33 1.15
C GLY A 65 -30.68 -1.59 1.77
N ILE A 66 -31.31 -2.48 1.00
CA ILE A 66 -31.85 -3.78 1.48
C ILE A 66 -31.54 -4.87 0.45
N LEU A 67 -30.91 -5.91 0.96
CA LEU A 67 -30.55 -7.17 0.33
C LEU A 67 -31.73 -7.80 -0.43
N VAL A 68 -31.60 -7.92 -1.75
CA VAL A 68 -32.25 -9.01 -2.51
C VAL A 68 -31.23 -9.55 -3.51
N ALA A 69 -30.91 -10.83 -3.36
CA ALA A 69 -29.94 -11.58 -4.16
C ALA A 69 -30.26 -11.58 -5.66
N PRO A 70 -29.26 -11.58 -6.56
CA PRO A 70 -29.43 -11.95 -7.96
C PRO A 70 -29.50 -13.48 -8.13
N PRO A 71 -29.99 -13.96 -9.28
CA PRO A 71 -30.55 -15.28 -9.47
C PRO A 71 -29.48 -16.38 -9.50
N GLU A 72 -29.89 -17.56 -9.05
CA GLU A 72 -29.23 -18.83 -9.36
C GLU A 72 -28.93 -18.93 -10.86
N VAL A 73 -27.65 -18.88 -11.20
CA VAL A 73 -27.12 -19.48 -12.43
C VAL A 73 -25.91 -20.30 -12.01
N ALA A 74 -26.11 -21.62 -12.09
CA ALA A 74 -25.17 -22.74 -12.05
C ALA A 74 -23.70 -22.46 -11.66
N ASP A 75 -23.34 -23.02 -10.50
CA ASP A 75 -22.11 -23.69 -10.09
C ASP A 75 -20.76 -23.39 -10.81
N ASP A 76 -19.76 -23.16 -9.95
CA ASP A 76 -18.31 -23.40 -10.10
C ASP A 76 -17.31 -22.27 -10.41
N GLU A 77 -17.66 -20.98 -10.38
CA GLU A 77 -16.63 -19.91 -10.35
C GLU A 77 -16.81 -18.90 -9.20
N PRO A 78 -15.75 -18.58 -8.43
CA PRO A 78 -15.77 -17.42 -7.54
C PRO A 78 -15.85 -16.16 -8.39
N SER A 79 -17.06 -15.63 -8.56
CA SER A 79 -17.24 -14.36 -9.24
C SER A 79 -16.47 -13.26 -8.51
N VAL A 80 -15.63 -12.51 -9.22
CA VAL A 80 -14.85 -11.36 -8.72
C VAL A 80 -15.71 -10.45 -7.84
N THR A 81 -16.98 -10.24 -8.20
CA THR A 81 -17.93 -9.43 -7.43
C THR A 81 -18.24 -9.99 -6.05
N LYS A 82 -18.32 -11.32 -5.90
CA LYS A 82 -18.52 -11.99 -4.61
C LYS A 82 -17.30 -11.78 -3.70
N CYS A 83 -16.09 -11.97 -4.23
CA CYS A 83 -14.86 -11.78 -3.46
C CYS A 83 -14.69 -10.30 -3.06
N ILE A 84 -15.03 -9.34 -3.94
CA ILE A 84 -15.05 -7.91 -3.58
C ILE A 84 -16.02 -7.63 -2.41
N ALA A 85 -17.21 -8.22 -2.42
CA ALA A 85 -18.15 -8.06 -1.31
C ALA A 85 -17.61 -8.65 0.00
N GLN A 86 -16.90 -9.78 -0.07
CA GLN A 86 -16.28 -10.43 1.09
C GLN A 86 -15.13 -9.63 1.71
N LEU A 87 -14.50 -8.71 0.99
CA LEU A 87 -13.50 -7.78 1.55
C LEU A 87 -14.08 -6.87 2.65
N GLN A 88 -15.40 -6.69 2.71
CA GLN A 88 -16.10 -5.89 3.73
C GLN A 88 -16.56 -6.73 4.94
N SER A 89 -16.16 -8.01 5.02
CA SER A 89 -16.52 -8.88 6.15
C SER A 89 -15.77 -8.50 7.42
N ASP A 90 -16.44 -8.62 8.57
CA ASP A 90 -15.80 -8.50 9.88
C ASP A 90 -14.89 -9.71 10.19
N ASN A 91 -15.05 -10.82 9.47
CA ASN A 91 -14.22 -12.00 9.64
C ASN A 91 -12.91 -11.85 8.85
N VAL A 92 -11.81 -11.70 9.59
CA VAL A 92 -10.44 -11.59 9.07
C VAL A 92 -10.10 -12.71 8.08
N GLU A 93 -10.48 -13.95 8.35
CA GLU A 93 -10.15 -15.09 7.49
C GLU A 93 -10.88 -14.98 6.15
N THR A 94 -12.15 -14.56 6.18
CA THR A 94 -12.94 -14.32 4.96
C THR A 94 -12.31 -13.23 4.10
N VAL A 95 -11.82 -12.15 4.71
CA VAL A 95 -11.16 -11.05 3.99
C VAL A 95 -9.84 -11.52 3.37
N ILE A 96 -9.03 -12.29 4.11
CA ILE A 96 -7.78 -12.86 3.60
C ILE A 96 -8.03 -13.77 2.40
N GLN A 97 -9.00 -14.68 2.53
CA GLN A 97 -9.35 -15.62 1.46
C GLN A 97 -9.85 -14.88 0.23
N ALA A 98 -10.74 -13.90 0.40
CA ALA A 98 -11.24 -13.07 -0.69
C ALA A 98 -10.11 -12.28 -1.38
N ALA A 99 -9.16 -11.71 -0.63
CA ALA A 99 -8.03 -11.01 -1.22
C ALA A 99 -7.16 -11.94 -2.06
N ARG A 100 -6.86 -13.16 -1.57
CA ARG A 100 -6.09 -14.17 -2.30
C ARG A 100 -6.80 -14.59 -3.60
N GLU A 101 -8.09 -14.89 -3.51
CA GLU A 101 -8.92 -15.26 -4.65
C GLU A 101 -8.94 -14.16 -5.71
N LEU A 102 -9.09 -12.89 -5.32
CA LEU A 102 -9.03 -11.76 -6.25
C LEU A 102 -7.68 -11.64 -6.94
N GLY A 103 -6.58 -11.91 -6.23
CA GLY A 103 -5.24 -11.95 -6.82
C GLY A 103 -5.06 -13.10 -7.81
N ASP A 104 -5.67 -14.27 -7.54
CA ASP A 104 -5.60 -15.44 -8.41
C ASP A 104 -6.51 -15.32 -9.64
N LEU A 105 -7.66 -14.66 -9.50
CA LEU A 105 -8.58 -14.35 -10.59
C LEU A 105 -7.96 -13.35 -11.60
N GLY A 106 -7.05 -12.49 -11.14
CA GLY A 106 -6.31 -11.58 -12.02
C GLY A 106 -7.12 -10.39 -12.55
N ASP A 107 -8.36 -10.21 -12.10
CA ASP A 107 -9.23 -9.12 -12.55
C ASP A 107 -8.83 -7.78 -11.91
N LYS A 108 -8.47 -6.80 -12.76
CA LYS A 108 -8.03 -5.48 -12.33
C LYS A 108 -9.13 -4.63 -11.68
N ILE A 109 -10.41 -5.02 -11.81
CA ILE A 109 -11.52 -4.39 -11.07
C ILE A 109 -11.28 -4.49 -9.55
N ALA A 110 -10.56 -5.51 -9.08
CA ALA A 110 -10.23 -5.69 -7.67
C ALA A 110 -9.17 -4.71 -7.13
N VAL A 111 -8.41 -4.03 -8.00
CA VAL A 111 -7.25 -3.22 -7.59
C VAL A 111 -7.64 -2.09 -6.65
N GLU A 112 -8.67 -1.33 -6.98
CA GLU A 112 -9.09 -0.19 -6.16
C GLU A 112 -9.60 -0.60 -4.76
N PRO A 113 -10.54 -1.57 -4.64
CA PRO A 113 -10.93 -2.11 -3.34
C PRO A 113 -9.76 -2.62 -2.49
N LEU A 114 -8.83 -3.35 -3.11
CA LEU A 114 -7.64 -3.88 -2.44
C LEU A 114 -6.69 -2.75 -2.00
N VAL A 115 -6.47 -1.71 -2.82
CA VAL A 115 -5.64 -0.56 -2.43
C VAL A 115 -6.25 0.19 -1.23
N LEU A 116 -7.57 0.38 -1.22
CA LEU A 116 -8.26 1.00 -0.08
C LEU A 116 -8.06 0.18 1.19
N LEU A 117 -8.25 -1.14 1.10
CA LEU A 117 -8.08 -2.05 2.23
C LEU A 117 -6.62 -2.11 2.73
N PHE A 118 -5.63 -2.05 1.83
CA PHE A 118 -4.21 -2.02 2.19
C PHE A 118 -3.83 -0.76 2.99
N ASN A 119 -4.45 0.38 2.66
CA ASN A 119 -4.18 1.66 3.29
C ASN A 119 -4.95 1.87 4.61
N ASP A 120 -5.95 1.03 4.91
CA ASP A 120 -6.59 1.02 6.22
C ASP A 120 -5.64 0.44 7.28
N HIS A 121 -5.05 1.32 8.09
CA HIS A 121 -4.12 0.95 9.14
C HIS A 121 -4.76 0.22 10.32
N LYS A 122 -6.10 0.16 10.41
CA LYS A 122 -6.80 -0.64 11.41
C LYS A 122 -6.80 -2.13 11.08
N GLN A 123 -6.55 -2.48 9.81
CA GLN A 123 -6.51 -3.85 9.36
C GLN A 123 -5.31 -4.60 9.96
N SER A 124 -5.54 -5.87 10.27
CA SER A 124 -4.48 -6.79 10.72
C SER A 124 -3.35 -6.86 9.69
N ILE A 125 -2.12 -7.08 10.16
CA ILE A 125 -0.98 -7.28 9.27
C ILE A 125 -1.20 -8.46 8.31
N HIS A 126 -1.92 -9.50 8.73
CA HIS A 126 -2.23 -10.67 7.90
C HIS A 126 -3.12 -10.30 6.71
N VAL A 127 -4.14 -9.47 6.94
CA VAL A 127 -5.00 -8.92 5.88
C VAL A 127 -4.18 -8.07 4.93
N ARG A 128 -3.40 -7.11 5.46
CA ARG A 128 -2.58 -6.22 4.64
C ARG A 128 -1.52 -6.97 3.83
N PHE A 129 -0.98 -8.06 4.37
CA PHE A 129 -0.08 -8.96 3.65
C PHE A 129 -0.79 -9.67 2.49
N ALA A 130 -1.93 -10.32 2.74
CA ALA A 130 -2.70 -11.00 1.70
C ALA A 130 -3.13 -10.05 0.57
N VAL A 131 -3.53 -8.83 0.95
CA VAL A 131 -3.88 -7.77 0.00
C VAL A 131 -2.67 -7.30 -0.80
N ALA A 132 -1.50 -7.17 -0.18
CA ALA A 132 -0.26 -6.81 -0.90
C ALA A 132 0.16 -7.91 -1.88
N GLU A 133 0.04 -9.19 -1.51
CA GLU A 133 0.26 -10.32 -2.42
C GLU A 133 -0.69 -10.26 -3.62
N ALA A 134 -1.99 -10.04 -3.38
CA ALA A 134 -2.99 -9.93 -4.42
C ALA A 134 -2.69 -8.78 -5.38
N LEU A 135 -2.37 -7.60 -4.85
CA LEU A 135 -2.05 -6.42 -5.66
C LEU A 135 -0.76 -6.58 -6.48
N LEU A 136 0.23 -7.32 -5.97
CA LEU A 136 1.43 -7.67 -6.74
C LEU A 136 1.12 -8.66 -7.87
N LYS A 137 0.28 -9.67 -7.62
CA LYS A 137 -0.21 -10.59 -8.68
C LYS A 137 -0.97 -9.84 -9.77
N LEU A 138 -1.72 -8.81 -9.40
CA LEU A 138 -2.43 -7.91 -10.32
C LEU A 138 -1.53 -6.88 -11.03
N GLU A 139 -0.21 -6.91 -10.78
CA GLU A 139 0.78 -5.98 -11.32
C GLU A 139 0.43 -4.50 -11.03
N SER A 140 -0.12 -4.25 -9.84
CA SER A 140 -0.53 -2.91 -9.42
C SER A 140 0.68 -2.07 -9.02
N ALA A 141 1.19 -1.23 -9.94
CA ALA A 141 2.28 -0.29 -9.63
C ALA A 141 2.08 0.57 -8.34
N PRO A 142 0.84 0.99 -7.98
CA PRO A 142 0.59 1.68 -6.72
C PRO A 142 1.07 0.94 -5.45
N ILE A 143 1.11 -0.40 -5.43
CA ILE A 143 1.42 -1.16 -4.21
C ILE A 143 2.88 -0.99 -3.78
N GLU A 144 3.80 -0.94 -4.75
CA GLU A 144 5.23 -0.75 -4.46
C GLU A 144 5.46 0.60 -3.80
N VAL A 145 4.83 1.66 -4.33
CA VAL A 145 4.90 3.02 -3.77
C VAL A 145 4.33 3.05 -2.36
N ALA A 146 3.18 2.41 -2.13
CA ALA A 146 2.54 2.37 -0.82
C ALA A 146 3.38 1.60 0.23
N LEU A 147 3.97 0.46 -0.16
CA LEU A 147 4.85 -0.32 0.71
C LEU A 147 6.14 0.44 1.06
N LEU A 148 6.73 1.14 0.11
CA LEU A 148 7.90 1.99 0.36
C LEU A 148 7.56 3.21 1.22
N ALA A 149 6.36 3.76 1.08
CA ALA A 149 5.87 4.84 1.94
C ALA A 149 5.70 4.37 3.39
N ASN A 150 5.21 3.14 3.62
CA ASN A 150 5.09 2.58 4.97
C ASN A 150 6.43 2.57 5.71
N LEU A 151 7.55 2.27 5.04
CA LEU A 151 8.90 2.29 5.66
C LEU A 151 9.34 3.67 6.16
N ARG A 152 8.67 4.74 5.75
CA ARG A 152 9.00 6.13 6.10
C ARG A 152 7.90 6.80 6.92
N HIS A 153 6.92 6.03 7.36
CA HIS A 153 5.78 6.54 8.11
C HIS A 153 6.20 7.08 9.49
N SER A 154 5.51 8.09 10.01
CA SER A 154 5.80 8.70 11.33
C SER A 154 5.62 7.70 12.47
N ASP A 155 4.56 6.89 12.40
CA ASP A 155 4.30 5.78 13.32
C ASP A 155 5.23 4.57 13.06
N TRP A 156 5.97 4.17 14.09
CA TRP A 156 6.87 3.02 14.06
C TRP A 156 6.15 1.69 13.85
N HIS A 157 4.89 1.55 14.26
CA HIS A 157 4.09 0.35 14.00
C HIS A 157 3.88 0.15 12.50
N ILE A 158 3.61 1.24 11.77
CA ILE A 158 3.43 1.20 10.31
C ILE A 158 4.76 0.93 9.60
N ARG A 159 5.87 1.52 10.06
CA ARG A 159 7.21 1.20 9.53
C ARG A 159 7.56 -0.27 9.71
N ARG A 160 7.32 -0.81 10.90
CA ARG A 160 7.49 -2.23 11.22
C ARG A 160 6.63 -3.11 10.31
N ASN A 161 5.36 -2.75 10.09
CA ASN A 161 4.45 -3.47 9.19
C ASN A 161 5.00 -3.49 7.75
N GLY A 162 5.43 -2.34 7.24
CA GLY A 162 6.02 -2.24 5.90
C GLY A 162 7.25 -3.14 5.76
N ALA A 163 8.15 -3.12 6.75
CA ALA A 163 9.34 -3.97 6.75
C ALA A 163 8.99 -5.47 6.78
N ALA A 164 8.01 -5.86 7.61
CA ALA A 164 7.57 -7.25 7.71
C ALA A 164 6.95 -7.75 6.39
N ILE A 165 6.01 -6.99 5.82
CA ILE A 165 5.34 -7.33 4.56
C ILE A 165 6.37 -7.46 3.42
N LEU A 166 7.29 -6.49 3.28
CA LEU A 166 8.34 -6.54 2.26
C LEU A 166 9.28 -7.73 2.41
N GLY A 167 9.58 -8.12 3.66
CA GLY A 167 10.34 -9.32 3.97
C GLY A 167 9.60 -10.58 3.53
N GLN A 168 8.33 -10.73 3.91
CA GLN A 168 7.50 -11.88 3.56
C GLN A 168 7.30 -12.02 2.05
N LEU A 169 7.10 -10.91 1.35
CA LEU A 169 7.01 -10.86 -0.12
C LEU A 169 8.34 -11.17 -0.82
N LYS A 170 9.45 -11.24 -0.08
CA LYS A 170 10.82 -11.33 -0.60
C LYS A 170 11.10 -10.25 -1.66
N ALA A 171 10.65 -9.02 -1.39
CA ALA A 171 10.75 -7.90 -2.32
C ALA A 171 12.20 -7.45 -2.53
N GLU A 172 12.88 -8.01 -3.53
CA GLU A 172 14.29 -7.68 -3.83
C GLU A 172 14.49 -6.20 -4.17
N TRP A 173 13.50 -5.57 -4.82
CA TRP A 173 13.48 -4.14 -5.12
C TRP A 173 13.48 -3.27 -3.85
N ALA A 174 13.11 -3.83 -2.69
CA ALA A 174 13.08 -3.14 -1.42
C ALA A 174 14.35 -3.31 -0.56
N ILE A 175 15.39 -4.00 -1.05
CA ILE A 175 16.62 -4.25 -0.27
C ILE A 175 17.26 -2.95 0.22
N GLN A 176 17.42 -1.94 -0.64
CA GLN A 176 18.03 -0.66 -0.25
C GLN A 176 17.15 0.13 0.74
N PRO A 177 15.83 0.28 0.54
CA PRO A 177 14.92 0.79 1.55
C PRO A 177 15.00 0.06 2.90
N LEU A 178 14.98 -1.27 2.90
CA LEU A 178 15.09 -2.08 4.12
C LEU A 178 16.46 -1.91 4.79
N ALA A 179 17.54 -1.76 4.02
CA ALA A 179 18.87 -1.48 4.55
C ALA A 179 18.93 -0.13 5.29
N ARG A 180 18.16 0.87 4.85
CA ARG A 180 18.01 2.13 5.60
C ARG A 180 17.24 1.92 6.90
N ALA A 181 16.19 1.09 6.89
CA ALA A 181 15.42 0.75 8.09
C ALA A 181 16.22 -0.03 9.16
N LEU A 182 17.39 -0.59 8.82
CA LEU A 182 18.33 -1.13 9.83
C LEU A 182 18.87 -0.04 10.79
N LYS A 183 18.77 1.23 10.41
CA LYS A 183 19.17 2.39 11.22
C LYS A 183 17.98 3.15 11.80
N ASP A 184 16.79 2.55 11.79
CA ASP A 184 15.59 3.17 12.34
C ASP A 184 15.77 3.51 13.82
N GLU A 185 15.15 4.60 14.28
CA GLU A 185 15.15 5.02 15.68
C GLU A 185 14.57 3.92 16.59
N ASN A 186 13.55 3.21 16.12
CA ASN A 186 12.85 2.19 16.88
C ASN A 186 13.53 0.82 16.72
N HIS A 187 13.87 0.20 17.83
CA HIS A 187 14.61 -1.07 17.85
C HIS A 187 13.81 -2.25 17.26
N VAL A 188 12.48 -2.23 17.36
CA VAL A 188 11.60 -3.25 16.77
C VAL A 188 11.67 -3.15 15.25
N VAL A 189 11.59 -1.94 14.69
CA VAL A 189 11.72 -1.72 13.24
C VAL A 189 13.09 -2.19 12.74
N ARG A 190 14.18 -1.90 13.46
CA ARG A 190 15.52 -2.41 13.10
C ARG A 190 15.58 -3.94 13.08
N ARG A 191 14.99 -4.60 14.09
CA ARG A 191 14.94 -6.07 14.19
C ARG A 191 14.12 -6.66 13.04
N THR A 192 12.97 -6.07 12.74
CA THR A 192 12.11 -6.50 11.62
C THR A 192 12.78 -6.30 10.27
N ALA A 193 13.42 -5.15 10.02
CA ALA A 193 14.16 -4.90 8.79
C ALA A 193 15.32 -5.90 8.59
N ARG A 194 16.01 -6.24 9.68
CA ARG A 194 17.04 -7.29 9.67
C ARG A 194 16.47 -8.66 9.33
N ALA A 195 15.35 -9.03 9.94
CA ALA A 195 14.66 -10.28 9.64
C ALA A 195 14.17 -10.33 8.19
N ALA A 196 13.60 -9.24 7.68
CA ALA A 196 13.14 -9.09 6.31
C ALA A 196 14.28 -9.29 5.30
N LEU A 197 15.43 -8.63 5.52
CA LEU A 197 16.61 -8.81 4.68
C LEU A 197 17.14 -10.26 4.73
N LYS A 198 17.20 -10.88 5.92
CA LYS A 198 17.56 -12.30 6.03
C LYS A 198 16.61 -13.19 5.23
N HIS A 199 15.32 -12.89 5.27
CA HIS A 199 14.29 -13.66 4.57
C HIS A 199 14.35 -13.49 3.04
N ILE A 200 14.67 -12.29 2.55
CA ILE A 200 14.95 -12.04 1.12
C ILE A 200 16.15 -12.88 0.66
N GLY A 201 17.22 -12.94 1.47
CA GLY A 201 18.28 -13.94 1.30
C GLY A 201 19.15 -13.81 0.04
N THR A 202 19.00 -12.77 -0.78
CA THR A 202 19.84 -12.54 -1.97
C THR A 202 21.28 -12.11 -1.59
N PRO A 203 22.27 -12.24 -2.51
CA PRO A 203 23.62 -11.72 -2.29
C PRO A 203 23.64 -10.24 -1.89
N GLU A 204 22.81 -9.43 -2.54
CA GLU A 204 22.64 -8.00 -2.26
C GLU A 204 22.11 -7.76 -0.85
N SER A 205 21.14 -8.57 -0.41
CA SER A 205 20.60 -8.50 0.94
C SER A 205 21.64 -8.87 2.01
N ARG A 206 22.43 -9.93 1.78
CA ARG A 206 23.54 -10.32 2.66
C ARG A 206 24.59 -9.22 2.76
N LYS A 207 24.92 -8.57 1.63
CA LYS A 207 25.85 -7.43 1.60
C LYS A 207 25.31 -6.25 2.40
N ALA A 208 24.01 -5.94 2.28
CA ALA A 208 23.37 -4.89 3.05
C ALA A 208 23.43 -5.15 4.57
N LEU A 209 23.19 -6.40 5.00
CA LEU A 209 23.32 -6.81 6.40
C LEU A 209 24.76 -6.65 6.92
N ALA A 210 25.75 -7.14 6.17
CA ALA A 210 27.16 -7.05 6.56
C ALA A 210 27.64 -5.59 6.69
N GLN A 211 27.17 -4.71 5.80
CA GLN A 211 27.47 -3.28 5.89
C GLN A 211 26.86 -2.63 7.14
N ALA A 212 25.65 -3.03 7.53
CA ALA A 212 25.02 -2.51 8.73
C ALA A 212 25.73 -2.97 10.01
N ASP A 213 26.16 -4.23 10.07
CA ASP A 213 26.85 -4.79 11.25
C ASP A 213 28.20 -4.14 11.50
N ASN A 214 28.94 -3.79 10.44
CA ASN A 214 30.18 -3.03 10.55
C ASN A 214 29.98 -1.61 11.14
N ILE A 215 28.80 -1.02 10.97
CA ILE A 215 28.48 0.31 11.53
C ILE A 215 28.19 0.19 13.04
N THR A 216 27.53 -0.90 13.47
CA THR A 216 27.22 -1.15 14.89
C THR A 216 28.45 -1.60 15.69
N GLN A 217 29.44 -2.23 15.05
CA GLN A 217 30.69 -2.67 15.70
C GLN A 217 31.77 -1.57 15.81
N ARG A 218 31.53 -0.37 15.27
CA ARG A 218 32.46 0.75 15.45
C ARG A 218 32.37 1.20 16.92
N PRO A 219 33.46 1.16 17.71
CA PRO A 219 33.41 1.53 19.12
C PRO A 219 32.90 2.96 19.26
N PRO A 220 32.16 3.31 20.33
CA PRO A 220 31.72 4.68 20.55
C PRO A 220 32.96 5.58 20.51
N MET A 221 32.94 6.58 19.63
CA MET A 221 33.92 7.66 19.68
C MET A 221 33.88 8.18 21.11
N ARG A 222 35.00 8.04 21.82
CA ARG A 222 35.14 8.63 23.15
C ARG A 222 34.75 10.10 23.03
N PRO A 223 33.96 10.65 23.98
CA PRO A 223 33.76 12.08 24.00
C PRO A 223 35.11 12.73 24.32
N ASP A 224 35.82 13.20 23.29
CA ASP A 224 36.97 14.06 23.44
C ASP A 224 36.46 15.37 24.05
N GLY A 225 36.62 15.50 25.36
CA GLY A 225 36.02 16.57 26.11
C GLY A 225 36.45 16.64 27.56
N GLN A 226 37.75 16.53 27.85
CA GLN A 226 38.36 17.28 28.95
C GLN A 226 39.88 17.42 28.79
N GLN A 227 40.29 18.68 28.79
CA GLN A 227 41.64 19.18 28.55
C GLN A 227 42.60 18.84 29.71
N GLY A 228 43.87 18.70 29.35
CA GLY A 228 44.95 19.43 30.02
C GLY A 228 45.52 18.81 31.29
N THR A 229 46.68 18.15 31.15
CA THR A 229 47.84 18.56 31.95
C THR A 229 49.07 18.58 31.06
N GLU A 230 49.83 19.64 31.27
CA GLU A 230 51.00 20.07 30.54
C GLU A 230 52.15 19.07 30.71
N ASN A 231 52.93 18.85 29.65
CA ASN A 231 54.38 19.01 29.79
C ASN A 231 55.10 19.16 28.45
N ALA A 232 55.99 20.15 28.46
CA ALA A 232 56.64 20.80 27.33
C ALA A 232 57.51 19.89 26.44
N ARG A 233 57.50 20.20 25.13
CA ARG A 233 58.69 20.08 24.28
C ARG A 233 59.08 21.49 23.81
N PRO A 234 60.34 21.93 23.95
CA PRO A 234 60.78 23.17 23.33
C PRO A 234 61.55 22.86 22.04
N VAL A 235 61.12 23.42 20.90
CA VAL A 235 62.04 23.69 19.78
C VAL A 235 61.70 25.07 19.20
N ALA A 236 62.77 25.85 19.03
CA ALA A 236 62.87 27.30 18.88
C ALA A 236 62.25 27.90 17.60
N PRO A 237 62.05 29.25 17.56
CA PRO A 237 61.38 29.94 16.46
C PRO A 237 62.37 30.38 15.37
N ARG A 238 61.91 30.43 14.11
CA ARG A 238 62.52 31.28 13.08
C ARG A 238 61.42 32.01 12.32
N THR A 239 61.21 33.26 12.70
CA THR A 239 60.42 34.24 11.96
C THR A 239 61.39 35.17 11.26
N GLY A 240 61.31 35.25 9.93
CA GLY A 240 62.14 36.11 9.10
C GLY A 240 61.31 36.72 7.96
N MET A 241 60.85 37.94 8.20
CA MET A 241 60.59 39.07 7.29
C MET A 241 59.72 38.93 6.02
N LEU A 242 58.75 39.85 6.01
CA LEU A 242 58.00 40.45 4.90
C LEU A 242 58.82 40.78 3.62
N GLN A 243 58.24 40.51 2.45
CA GLN A 243 58.38 41.30 1.20
C GLN A 243 57.24 40.91 0.23
N ARG A 244 56.21 41.76 0.07
CA ARG A 244 55.96 42.77 -1.00
C ARG A 244 55.58 42.22 -2.39
N LEU A 245 54.29 42.41 -2.73
CA LEU A 245 53.76 43.07 -3.94
C LEU A 245 54.33 42.68 -5.33
N GLN A 246 53.52 41.99 -6.17
CA GLN A 246 52.72 42.59 -7.28
C GLN A 246 51.99 41.51 -8.14
N PRO A 247 50.96 41.90 -8.94
CA PRO A 247 49.99 40.99 -9.57
C PRO A 247 50.08 40.92 -11.13
N ALA A 248 49.14 40.14 -11.70
CA ALA A 248 48.61 40.09 -13.09
C ALA A 248 49.17 38.98 -14.01
N PRO A 249 48.54 38.68 -15.18
CA PRO A 249 47.11 38.62 -15.54
C PRO A 249 46.76 37.33 -16.34
N GLY A 250 45.48 37.05 -16.63
CA GLY A 250 45.12 36.03 -17.62
C GLY A 250 43.67 35.57 -17.64
N GLU A 251 42.84 36.36 -18.31
CA GLU A 251 41.69 35.97 -19.16
C GLU A 251 40.45 35.22 -18.60
N GLN A 252 39.31 35.66 -19.13
CA GLN A 252 37.93 35.45 -18.68
C GLN A 252 37.19 34.36 -19.51
N PRO A 253 35.84 34.34 -19.66
CA PRO A 253 34.95 33.29 -19.14
C PRO A 253 34.12 32.59 -20.25
N ALA A 254 33.32 31.58 -19.90
CA ALA A 254 32.12 31.10 -20.64
C ALA A 254 31.60 29.83 -19.95
N GLU A 255 30.41 29.81 -19.36
CA GLU A 255 29.06 29.65 -19.95
C GLU A 255 28.51 28.22 -19.73
N THR A 256 27.20 28.25 -19.50
CA THR A 256 26.19 27.20 -19.35
C THR A 256 26.43 25.88 -20.08
N ASP A 257 26.01 24.77 -19.46
CA ASP A 257 25.08 23.83 -20.11
C ASP A 257 24.52 22.80 -19.11
N THR A 258 23.19 22.79 -18.97
CA THR A 258 22.43 21.57 -18.68
C THR A 258 22.49 20.66 -19.91
N PRO A 259 22.39 19.33 -19.74
CA PRO A 259 21.15 18.73 -20.23
C PRO A 259 20.63 17.55 -19.42
N SER A 260 19.30 17.49 -19.41
CA SER A 260 18.45 16.32 -19.20
C SER A 260 18.97 15.07 -19.92
N GLN A 261 18.96 13.92 -19.24
CA GLN A 261 18.66 12.64 -19.89
C GLN A 261 17.78 11.76 -19.00
N SER A 262 16.52 11.72 -19.42
CA SER A 262 15.56 10.63 -19.26
C SER A 262 16.18 9.29 -19.64
N SER A 263 16.45 8.42 -18.67
CA SER A 263 16.74 7.01 -18.90
C SER A 263 15.47 6.18 -18.67
N LYS A 264 14.98 5.63 -19.78
CA LYS A 264 13.83 4.75 -19.97
C LYS A 264 13.75 3.65 -18.89
N LEU A 265 12.63 3.59 -18.17
CA LEU A 265 12.24 2.44 -17.35
C LEU A 265 11.91 1.27 -18.28
N SER A 266 12.88 0.37 -18.46
CA SER A 266 12.70 -0.88 -19.18
C SER A 266 11.81 -1.78 -18.32
N THR A 267 10.60 -2.07 -18.78
CA THR A 267 9.65 -3.00 -18.16
C THR A 267 10.25 -4.40 -18.10
N ARG A 268 10.75 -4.81 -16.94
CA ARG A 268 11.11 -6.21 -16.68
C ARG A 268 9.83 -6.96 -16.35
N HIS A 269 9.43 -7.89 -17.22
CA HIS A 269 8.52 -8.96 -16.84
C HIS A 269 9.14 -9.77 -15.69
N LEU A 270 8.35 -9.99 -14.64
CA LEU A 270 8.74 -10.75 -13.46
C LEU A 270 7.67 -11.81 -13.18
N ASN A 271 8.13 -13.02 -12.88
CA ASN A 271 7.26 -14.17 -12.68
C ASN A 271 6.58 -14.12 -11.29
N PRO A 272 5.34 -14.63 -11.15
CA PRO A 272 4.63 -14.67 -9.88
C PRO A 272 5.34 -15.56 -8.85
N THR A 273 5.35 -15.11 -7.59
CA THR A 273 5.94 -15.81 -6.45
C THR A 273 4.98 -16.86 -5.86
N ARG A 274 5.54 -17.96 -5.35
CA ARG A 274 4.78 -19.08 -4.73
C ARG A 274 4.45 -18.79 -3.25
N PRO A 275 3.26 -19.23 -2.76
CA PRO A 275 2.89 -19.15 -1.35
C PRO A 275 3.74 -20.09 -0.46
N LEU A 276 3.81 -19.76 0.84
CA LEU A 276 4.65 -20.41 1.85
C LEU A 276 4.03 -21.67 2.47
N ASP A 277 4.90 -22.48 3.06
CA ASP A 277 4.60 -23.73 3.76
C ASP A 277 3.89 -23.47 5.12
N PRO A 278 2.77 -24.16 5.43
CA PRO A 278 2.01 -24.00 6.67
C PRO A 278 2.82 -24.17 7.97
N GLU A 279 3.88 -24.98 7.95
CA GLU A 279 4.70 -25.23 9.15
C GLU A 279 5.48 -23.96 9.57
N VAL A 280 5.84 -23.13 8.59
CA VAL A 280 6.53 -21.86 8.84
C VAL A 280 5.58 -20.82 9.42
N LEU A 281 4.28 -20.89 9.09
CA LEU A 281 3.26 -20.01 9.66
C LEU A 281 3.07 -20.30 11.15
N LYS A 282 3.01 -21.57 11.53
CA LYS A 282 2.86 -22.00 12.92
C LYS A 282 4.04 -21.59 13.81
N GLN A 283 5.28 -21.70 13.31
CA GLN A 283 6.48 -21.27 14.06
C GLN A 283 6.51 -19.74 14.29
N LEU A 284 5.89 -18.98 13.40
CA LEU A 284 5.74 -17.54 13.59
C LEU A 284 4.68 -17.25 14.66
N GLU A 285 3.55 -17.97 14.67
CA GLU A 285 2.50 -17.86 15.69
C GLU A 285 3.01 -18.15 17.10
N GLU A 286 3.83 -19.18 17.29
CA GLU A 286 4.44 -19.49 18.59
C GLU A 286 5.36 -18.35 19.08
N MET A 287 6.06 -17.65 18.18
CA MET A 287 6.83 -16.45 18.53
C MET A 287 5.97 -15.24 18.92
N TYR A 288 4.70 -15.18 18.49
CA TYR A 288 3.77 -14.11 18.84
C TYR A 288 3.17 -14.29 20.25
N SER A 289 2.96 -15.53 20.72
CA SER A 289 2.33 -15.82 22.01
C SER A 289 3.22 -15.51 23.23
N ASP A 290 4.54 -15.75 23.13
CA ASP A 290 5.48 -15.52 24.24
C ASP A 290 5.63 -14.04 24.66
N HIS A 291 5.19 -13.10 23.81
CA HIS A 291 5.36 -11.66 24.05
C HIS A 291 4.09 -10.94 24.50
N SER A 292 2.92 -11.61 24.51
CA SER A 292 1.69 -11.01 25.05
C SER A 292 1.58 -11.14 26.57
N GLU A 293 2.17 -12.18 27.18
CA GLU A 293 2.10 -12.40 28.64
C GLU A 293 2.96 -11.40 29.43
N THR A 294 4.01 -10.83 28.82
CA THR A 294 4.90 -9.88 29.52
C THR A 294 4.34 -8.46 29.65
N LEU A 295 3.25 -8.13 28.96
CA LEU A 295 2.65 -6.78 28.98
C LEU A 295 1.51 -6.60 29.99
N ASP A 296 1.00 -7.70 30.56
CA ASP A 296 -0.13 -7.65 31.52
C ASP A 296 0.34 -7.57 32.99
N ASN A 297 1.58 -8.02 33.29
CA ASN A 297 2.12 -7.96 34.65
C ASN A 297 2.72 -6.59 35.05
N SER A 298 2.90 -5.65 34.12
CA SER A 298 3.48 -4.33 34.43
C SER A 298 2.44 -3.25 34.73
N LYS A 299 1.15 -3.60 34.87
CA LYS A 299 0.07 -2.66 35.21
C LYS A 299 -0.55 -2.86 36.59
N ASN A 300 -0.15 -3.88 37.34
CA ASN A 300 -0.72 -4.19 38.66
C ASN A 300 0.16 -3.81 39.86
N GLU A 301 1.29 -3.11 39.67
CA GLU A 301 2.20 -2.74 40.78
C GLU A 301 2.25 -1.23 41.09
N GLU A 302 1.35 -0.40 40.55
CA GLU A 302 1.30 1.04 40.87
C GLU A 302 0.08 1.46 41.74
N GLU A 303 -0.69 0.52 42.27
CA GLU A 303 -1.74 0.81 43.27
C GLU A 303 -1.59 -0.10 44.52
N GLU A 304 -0.59 0.18 45.36
CA GLU A 304 -0.63 -0.16 46.80
C GLU A 304 0.26 0.76 47.64
#